data_AF-A0A2T5GUI1-F1
#
_entry.id   AF-A0A2T5GUI1-F1
#
_cell.length_a   1.000
_cell.length_b   1.000
_cell.length_c   1.000
_cell.angle_alpha   90.00
_cell.angle_beta   90.00
_cell.angle_gamma   90.00
#
_symmetry.space_group_name_H-M   'P 1'
#
loop_
_entity.id
_entity.type
_entity.pdbx_description
1 polymer ?
#
loop_
_entity_poly.entity_id
_entity_poly.type
_entity_poly.pdbx_seq_one_letter_code
_entity_poly.pdbx_strand_id
1 'polypeptide(L)'
;MTTPLPTADRQPPAQTAKPSQEPSRCSTQPVTSTTPTGAPTIDLNPQGRTQNKKHRAVLPVLPLLDRWLREEYETYTALPIPDRAGRGWLVNYHGRAIQDVDRAWDTMLTNLDMPAGREWRPYLLRHSLATLVRNNGAEKWDLEGFMGHRAGSQTEVYAIGEFPTVVRALNRIIAKIEKRAPGSMHRTATGACVAEKFAGDNKM
;
A
#
# COMPACT_ATOMS: atom_id res chain seq x y z
N MET A 1 79.56 21.28 -24.39
CA MET A 1 80.08 20.97 -23.03
C MET A 1 79.00 21.34 -22.03
N THR A 2 78.89 20.49 -21.02
CA THR A 2 77.73 20.22 -20.15
C THR A 2 77.43 21.32 -19.14
N THR A 3 76.18 21.72 -18.99
CA THR A 3 75.62 22.16 -17.69
C THR A 3 74.10 21.94 -17.65
N PRO A 4 73.56 21.26 -16.63
CA PRO A 4 72.14 20.88 -16.57
C PRO A 4 71.23 21.98 -15.98
N LEU A 5 69.96 21.99 -16.41
CA LEU A 5 68.90 22.78 -15.79
C LEU A 5 68.52 22.22 -14.40
N PRO A 6 68.20 23.07 -13.41
CA PRO A 6 67.70 22.63 -12.11
C PRO A 6 66.22 22.25 -12.13
N THR A 7 65.93 21.16 -11.40
CA THR A 7 64.63 20.59 -11.07
C THR A 7 63.72 21.62 -10.38
N ALA A 8 62.55 21.91 -10.97
CA ALA A 8 61.49 22.66 -10.33
C ALA A 8 60.54 21.71 -9.57
N ASP A 9 60.38 22.01 -8.29
CA ASP A 9 59.50 21.36 -7.33
C ASP A 9 58.04 21.26 -7.82
N ARG A 10 57.43 20.09 -7.59
CA ARG A 10 56.00 19.87 -7.75
C ARG A 10 55.24 20.56 -6.61
N GLN A 11 54.59 21.68 -6.91
CA GLN A 11 53.48 22.17 -6.07
C GLN A 11 52.21 21.34 -6.35
N PRO A 12 51.48 20.86 -5.33
CA PRO A 12 50.20 20.21 -5.52
C PRO A 12 49.11 21.24 -5.86
N PRO A 13 48.11 20.91 -6.70
CA PRO A 13 47.04 21.85 -7.03
C PRO A 13 46.16 22.16 -5.81
N ALA A 14 45.84 23.44 -5.67
CA ALA A 14 45.01 24.02 -4.63
C ALA A 14 43.61 23.38 -4.55
N GLN A 15 43.19 23.05 -3.33
CA GLN A 15 41.84 22.62 -3.02
C GLN A 15 40.89 23.81 -3.17
N THR A 16 40.06 23.81 -4.21
CA THR A 16 38.90 24.70 -4.31
C THR A 16 37.89 24.35 -3.22
N ALA A 17 37.72 25.25 -2.26
CA ALA A 17 36.71 25.19 -1.21
C ALA A 17 35.30 25.19 -1.83
N LYS A 18 34.48 24.20 -1.48
CA LYS A 18 33.04 24.18 -1.76
C LYS A 18 32.30 25.11 -0.78
N PRO A 19 31.29 25.87 -1.23
CA PRO A 19 30.50 26.74 -0.35
C PRO A 19 29.63 25.92 0.62
N SER A 20 29.62 26.36 1.88
CA SER A 20 28.76 25.87 2.96
C SER A 20 27.29 25.84 2.55
N GLN A 21 26.69 24.64 2.60
CA GLN A 21 25.23 24.51 2.64
C GLN A 21 24.78 24.56 4.09
N GLU A 22 24.05 25.63 4.44
CA GLU A 22 23.24 25.68 5.65
C GLU A 22 22.20 24.54 5.65
N PRO A 23 21.89 23.93 6.80
CA PRO A 23 20.89 22.87 6.88
C PRO A 23 19.50 23.45 6.61
N SER A 24 18.98 23.17 5.42
CA SER A 24 17.59 23.44 5.03
C SER A 24 16.65 22.80 6.05
N ARG A 25 15.93 23.66 6.80
CA ARG A 25 14.92 23.24 7.78
C ARG A 25 13.88 22.39 7.08
N CYS A 26 13.79 21.13 7.49
CA CYS A 26 12.78 20.17 7.04
C CYS A 26 11.39 20.75 7.35
N SER A 27 10.69 21.19 6.30
CA SER A 27 9.32 21.70 6.35
C SER A 27 8.36 20.55 6.66
N THR A 28 7.83 20.55 7.88
CA THR A 28 6.76 19.65 8.34
C THR A 28 5.42 20.15 7.80
N GLN A 29 5.11 19.89 6.53
CA GLN A 29 3.73 20.03 6.04
C GLN A 29 3.09 18.67 5.82
N PRO A 30 1.87 18.43 6.35
CA PRO A 30 1.15 17.18 6.17
C PRO A 30 0.69 17.10 4.71
N VAL A 31 1.25 16.14 3.97
CA VAL A 31 0.87 15.86 2.59
C VAL A 31 -0.50 15.17 2.60
N THR A 32 -1.51 15.83 2.02
CA THR A 32 -2.88 15.32 1.90
C THR A 32 -2.94 14.19 0.87
N SER A 33 -2.74 12.95 1.30
CA SER A 33 -3.04 11.75 0.49
C SER A 33 -4.42 11.20 0.86
N THR A 34 -5.47 11.69 0.20
CA THR A 34 -6.77 11.00 0.27
C THR A 34 -7.25 10.77 -1.15
N THR A 35 -7.29 9.50 -1.56
CA THR A 35 -8.10 9.09 -2.70
C THR A 35 -9.56 9.45 -2.36
N PRO A 36 -10.27 10.21 -3.19
CA PRO A 36 -11.68 10.47 -2.94
C PRO A 36 -12.44 9.15 -2.86
N THR A 37 -13.24 8.97 -1.81
CA THR A 37 -14.09 7.80 -1.60
C THR A 37 -14.93 7.53 -2.85
N GLY A 38 -14.90 6.30 -3.38
CA GLY A 38 -15.60 5.93 -4.62
C GLY A 38 -14.78 6.08 -5.92
N ALA A 39 -13.49 6.43 -5.85
CA ALA A 39 -12.61 6.34 -7.01
C ALA A 39 -12.41 4.87 -7.44
N PRO A 40 -12.42 4.56 -8.75
CA PRO A 40 -12.21 3.19 -9.23
C PRO A 40 -10.77 2.69 -9.03
N THR A 41 -9.84 3.60 -8.70
CA THR A 41 -8.42 3.29 -8.53
C THR A 41 -7.80 4.06 -7.36
N ILE A 42 -6.81 3.47 -6.70
CA ILE A 42 -5.97 4.10 -5.67
C ILE A 42 -4.59 4.39 -6.26
N ASP A 43 -4.17 5.64 -6.18
CA ASP A 43 -2.77 6.02 -6.39
C ASP A 43 -2.00 5.86 -5.06
N LEU A 44 -1.00 4.98 -5.06
CA LEU A 44 -0.14 4.75 -3.89
C LEU A 44 0.97 5.80 -3.77
N ASN A 45 1.10 6.71 -4.73
CA ASN A 45 1.97 7.86 -4.63
C ASN A 45 1.22 9.04 -3.95
N PRO A 46 1.72 9.55 -2.81
CA PRO A 46 1.10 10.71 -2.17
C PRO A 46 1.03 11.91 -3.12
N GLN A 47 -0.08 12.65 -3.09
CA GLN A 47 -0.24 13.84 -3.91
C GLN A 47 0.90 14.85 -3.63
N GLY A 48 1.51 15.39 -4.68
CA GLY A 48 2.64 16.32 -4.55
C GLY A 48 4.01 15.67 -4.32
N ARG A 49 4.09 14.34 -4.16
CA ARG A 49 5.38 13.63 -4.14
C ARG A 49 5.81 13.30 -5.57
N THR A 50 6.97 13.82 -6.00
CA THR A 50 7.59 13.40 -7.26
C THR A 50 7.80 11.88 -7.26
N GLN A 51 7.27 11.19 -8.27
CA GLN A 51 7.40 9.75 -8.39
C GLN A 51 8.89 9.39 -8.48
N ASN A 52 9.36 8.59 -7.54
CA ASN A 52 10.73 8.10 -7.56
C ASN A 52 10.85 6.90 -8.52
N LYS A 53 12.08 6.39 -8.71
CA LYS A 53 12.33 5.19 -9.52
C LYS A 53 11.51 3.95 -9.12
N LYS A 54 10.86 3.95 -7.95
CA LYS A 54 10.00 2.84 -7.48
C LYS A 54 8.58 2.88 -8.05
N HIS A 55 8.34 3.65 -9.12
CA HIS A 55 7.11 3.75 -9.92
C HIS A 55 5.93 2.96 -9.33
N ARG A 56 5.28 3.57 -8.33
CA ARG A 56 4.16 2.91 -7.63
C ARG A 56 3.01 2.76 -8.62
N ALA A 57 2.46 1.55 -8.72
CA ALA A 57 1.31 1.30 -9.56
C ALA A 57 0.07 1.99 -8.99
N VAL A 58 -0.76 2.49 -9.89
CA VAL A 58 -2.16 2.81 -9.60
C VAL A 58 -2.90 1.48 -9.52
N LEU A 59 -3.64 1.22 -8.45
CA LEU A 59 -4.30 -0.07 -8.21
C LEU A 59 -5.81 0.05 -8.37
N PRO A 60 -6.49 -0.94 -8.99
CA PRO A 60 -7.95 -0.97 -9.02
C PRO A 60 -8.52 -1.21 -7.63
N VAL A 61 -9.60 -0.49 -7.30
CA VAL A 61 -10.36 -0.70 -6.06
C VAL A 61 -11.42 -1.77 -6.31
N LEU A 62 -11.28 -2.92 -5.66
CA LEU A 62 -12.30 -3.95 -5.73
C LEU A 62 -13.53 -3.54 -4.92
N PRO A 63 -14.76 -4.01 -5.27
CA PRO A 63 -15.97 -3.65 -4.55
C PRO A 63 -15.91 -3.93 -3.04
N LEU A 64 -15.24 -5.02 -2.65
CA LEU A 64 -15.01 -5.34 -1.25
C LEU A 64 -14.16 -4.26 -0.56
N LEU A 65 -13.05 -3.86 -1.16
CA LEU A 65 -12.17 -2.82 -0.61
C LEU A 65 -12.89 -1.46 -0.57
N ASP A 66 -13.64 -1.10 -1.62
CA ASP A 66 -14.43 0.14 -1.65
C ASP A 66 -15.39 0.23 -0.47
N ARG A 67 -16.11 -0.87 -0.16
CA ARG A 67 -16.99 -0.94 1.01
C ARG A 67 -16.24 -0.65 2.30
N TRP A 68 -15.11 -1.32 2.52
CA TRP A 68 -14.27 -1.11 3.71
C TRP A 68 -13.77 0.34 3.82
N LEU A 69 -13.34 0.93 2.71
CA LEU A 69 -12.85 2.31 2.69
C LEU A 69 -13.95 3.33 2.97
N ARG A 70 -15.17 3.10 2.46
CA ARG A 70 -16.35 3.93 2.75
C ARG A 70 -16.68 3.91 4.24
N GLU A 71 -16.80 2.73 4.82
CA GLU A 71 -17.14 2.58 6.25
C GLU A 71 -16.05 3.19 7.16
N GLU A 72 -14.78 3.05 6.77
CA GLU A 72 -13.67 3.67 7.49
C GLU A 72 -13.71 5.19 7.39
N TYR A 73 -13.98 5.73 6.20
CA TYR A 73 -14.16 7.17 5.99
C TYR A 73 -15.34 7.72 6.79
N GLU A 74 -16.49 7.04 6.78
CA GLU A 74 -17.66 7.40 7.60
C GLU A 74 -17.31 7.43 9.09
N THR A 75 -16.66 6.38 9.60
CA THR A 75 -16.22 6.30 11.00
C THR A 75 -15.30 7.48 11.35
N TYR A 76 -14.33 7.78 10.48
CA TYR A 76 -13.42 8.90 10.66
C TYR A 76 -14.15 10.25 10.68
N THR A 77 -15.09 10.46 9.76
CA THR A 77 -15.86 11.71 9.68
C THR A 77 -16.85 11.91 10.83
N ALA A 78 -17.24 10.84 11.52
CA ALA A 78 -18.08 10.90 12.71
C ALA A 78 -17.31 11.36 13.97
N LEU A 79 -15.98 11.26 13.99
CA LEU A 79 -15.17 11.67 15.13
C LEU A 79 -15.24 13.20 15.35
N PRO A 80 -15.14 13.68 16.60
CA PRO A 80 -14.91 15.10 16.87
C PRO A 80 -13.67 15.61 16.13
N ILE A 81 -13.70 16.87 15.66
CA ILE A 81 -12.56 17.51 14.97
C ILE A 81 -11.22 17.34 15.69
N PRO A 82 -11.10 17.48 17.04
CA PRO A 82 -9.82 17.27 17.71
C PRO A 82 -9.28 15.83 17.60
N ASP A 83 -10.17 14.85 17.43
CA ASP A 83 -9.81 13.43 17.33
C ASP A 83 -9.51 12.99 15.90
N ARG A 84 -9.66 13.88 14.92
CA ARG A 84 -9.34 13.65 13.50
C ARG A 84 -7.87 13.89 13.19
N ALA A 85 -6.95 13.42 14.04
CA ALA A 85 -5.52 13.66 13.91
C ALA A 85 -4.88 12.98 12.67
N GLY A 86 -5.44 11.85 12.24
CA GLY A 86 -5.00 11.00 11.14
C GLY A 86 -5.39 11.51 9.76
N ARG A 87 -5.50 12.84 9.56
CA ARG A 87 -5.76 13.41 8.22
C ARG A 87 -4.71 12.89 7.23
N GLY A 88 -5.18 12.31 6.13
CA GLY A 88 -4.32 11.86 5.03
C GLY A 88 -3.88 10.38 5.07
N TRP A 89 -4.33 9.58 6.04
CA TRP A 89 -4.12 8.12 5.99
C TRP A 89 -5.37 7.41 5.49
N LEU A 90 -5.17 6.44 4.60
CA LEU A 90 -6.25 5.64 4.02
C LEU A 90 -6.92 4.71 5.05
N VAL A 91 -6.13 4.23 6.01
CA VAL A 91 -6.60 3.40 7.14
C VAL A 91 -6.09 4.04 8.42
N ASN A 92 -7.00 4.24 9.38
CA ASN A 92 -6.72 4.93 10.64
C ASN A 92 -7.07 4.02 11.82
N TYR A 93 -6.48 4.29 12.97
CA TYR A 93 -6.90 3.71 14.24
C TYR A 93 -7.53 4.80 15.10
N HIS A 94 -8.86 4.82 15.20
CA HIS A 94 -9.63 5.86 15.91
C HIS A 94 -9.19 7.28 15.55
N GLY A 95 -9.07 7.55 14.25
CA GLY A 95 -8.63 8.86 13.76
C GLY A 95 -7.16 9.17 14.03
N ARG A 96 -6.31 8.17 14.30
CA ARG A 96 -4.85 8.31 14.42
C ARG A 96 -4.14 7.46 13.38
N ALA A 97 -2.91 7.84 13.04
CA ALA A 97 -2.07 7.06 12.14
C ALA A 97 -1.73 5.68 12.74
N ILE A 98 -1.70 4.65 11.90
CA ILE A 98 -1.20 3.33 12.31
C ILE A 98 0.30 3.45 12.55
N GLN A 99 0.75 3.10 13.75
CA GLN A 99 2.17 3.16 14.13
C GLN A 99 2.95 1.95 13.61
N ASP A 100 2.36 0.76 13.71
CA ASP A 100 3.04 -0.50 13.39
C ASP A 100 2.02 -1.57 12.94
N VAL A 101 2.12 -1.96 11.67
CA VAL A 101 1.29 -3.01 11.07
C VAL A 101 1.77 -4.41 11.49
N ASP A 102 3.07 -4.60 11.71
CA ASP A 102 3.63 -5.89 12.11
C ASP A 102 3.14 -6.26 13.51
N ARG A 103 3.10 -5.29 14.42
CA ARG A 103 2.55 -5.52 15.77
C ARG A 103 1.08 -5.93 15.75
N ALA A 104 0.25 -5.27 14.92
CA ALA A 104 -1.16 -5.61 14.78
C ALA A 104 -1.34 -7.02 14.23
N TRP A 105 -0.50 -7.41 13.27
CA TRP A 105 -0.47 -8.75 12.69
C TRP A 105 -0.06 -9.82 13.70
N ASP A 106 1.03 -9.61 14.45
CA ASP A 106 1.51 -10.55 15.46
C ASP A 106 0.47 -10.76 16.58
N THR A 107 -0.26 -9.68 16.94
CA THR A 107 -1.38 -9.75 17.90
C THR A 107 -2.52 -10.60 17.34
N MET A 108 -2.88 -10.43 16.07
CA MET A 108 -3.90 -11.23 15.40
C MET A 108 -3.51 -12.71 15.36
N LEU A 109 -2.27 -13.04 14.99
CA LEU A 109 -1.80 -14.43 14.96
C LEU A 109 -1.87 -15.09 16.34
N THR A 110 -1.47 -14.36 17.38
CA THR A 110 -1.55 -14.83 18.78
C THR A 110 -2.99 -15.15 19.17
N ASN A 111 -3.94 -14.27 18.85
CA ASN A 111 -5.36 -14.48 19.17
C ASN A 111 -6.02 -15.62 18.39
N LEU A 112 -5.44 -16.01 17.25
CA LEU A 112 -5.91 -17.10 16.40
C LEU A 112 -5.17 -18.42 16.68
N ASP A 113 -4.33 -18.47 17.72
CA ASP A 113 -3.44 -19.60 18.02
C ASP A 113 -2.60 -20.05 16.81
N MET A 114 -2.20 -19.09 15.97
CA MET A 114 -1.38 -19.33 14.79
C MET A 114 0.11 -19.15 15.11
N PRO A 115 1.02 -19.83 14.37
CA PRO A 115 2.44 -19.64 14.56
C PRO A 115 2.86 -18.20 14.27
N ALA A 116 3.75 -17.66 15.11
CA ALA A 116 4.37 -16.36 14.93
C ALA A 116 5.84 -16.51 14.51
N GLY A 117 6.43 -15.42 14.01
CA GLY A 117 7.85 -15.37 13.68
C GLY A 117 8.14 -14.81 12.28
N ARG A 118 9.40 -14.89 11.87
CA ARG A 118 9.89 -14.26 10.63
C ARG A 118 9.21 -14.81 9.36
N GLU A 119 8.77 -16.06 9.39
CA GLU A 119 8.07 -16.71 8.28
C GLU A 119 6.60 -16.25 8.20
N TRP A 120 6.00 -15.91 9.33
CA TRP A 120 4.60 -15.51 9.46
C TRP A 120 4.46 -13.99 9.51
N ARG A 121 5.10 -13.29 8.57
CA ARG A 121 4.99 -11.83 8.43
C ARG A 121 3.87 -11.44 7.45
N PRO A 122 3.35 -10.20 7.47
CA PRO A 122 2.38 -9.72 6.47
C PRO A 122 2.84 -9.91 5.02
N TYR A 123 4.16 -9.93 4.79
CA TYR A 123 4.75 -10.24 3.50
C TYR A 123 4.33 -11.61 2.92
N LEU A 124 4.05 -12.60 3.78
CA LEU A 124 3.51 -13.90 3.38
C LEU A 124 2.16 -13.76 2.69
N LEU A 125 1.30 -12.83 3.13
CA LEU A 125 0.01 -12.58 2.47
C LEU A 125 0.22 -12.12 1.03
N ARG A 126 1.17 -11.21 0.80
CA ARG A 126 1.47 -10.71 -0.55
C ARG A 126 1.92 -11.84 -1.47
N HIS A 127 2.83 -12.70 -1.00
CA HIS A 127 3.30 -13.84 -1.79
C HIS A 127 2.24 -14.90 -2.03
N SER A 128 1.52 -15.29 -0.99
CA SER A 128 0.43 -16.26 -1.08
C SER A 128 -0.65 -15.76 -2.03
N LEU A 129 -1.01 -14.48 -1.94
CA LEU A 129 -2.00 -13.88 -2.83
C LEU A 129 -1.51 -13.86 -4.28
N ALA A 130 -0.26 -13.51 -4.55
CA ALA A 130 0.29 -13.54 -5.90
C ALA A 130 0.22 -14.95 -6.52
N THR A 131 0.59 -15.98 -5.76
CA THR A 131 0.49 -17.39 -6.17
C THR A 131 -0.97 -17.79 -6.43
N LEU A 132 -1.89 -17.44 -5.52
CA LEU A 132 -3.32 -17.73 -5.68
C LEU A 132 -3.90 -17.03 -6.91
N VAL A 133 -3.58 -15.75 -7.11
CA VAL A 133 -4.03 -14.96 -8.26
C VAL A 133 -3.53 -15.57 -9.56
N ARG A 134 -2.25 -15.98 -9.63
CA ARG A 134 -1.69 -16.67 -10.79
C ARG A 134 -2.42 -17.99 -11.07
N ASN A 135 -2.65 -18.81 -10.04
CA ASN A 135 -3.36 -20.08 -10.14
C ASN A 135 -4.85 -19.92 -10.51
N ASN A 136 -5.44 -18.74 -10.34
CA ASN A 136 -6.81 -18.43 -10.74
C ASN A 136 -6.91 -17.75 -12.12
N GLY A 137 -5.81 -17.75 -12.89
CA GLY A 137 -5.79 -17.37 -14.30
C GLY A 137 -5.34 -15.94 -14.58
N ALA A 138 -4.71 -15.24 -13.63
CA ALA A 138 -4.10 -13.95 -13.91
C ALA A 138 -2.91 -14.10 -14.86
N GLU A 139 -2.82 -13.25 -15.86
CA GLU A 139 -1.69 -13.20 -16.78
C GLU A 139 -0.44 -12.67 -16.07
N LYS A 140 0.73 -13.09 -16.56
CA LYS A 140 2.03 -12.68 -15.98
C LYS A 140 2.17 -11.16 -15.98
N TRP A 141 1.82 -10.53 -17.10
CA TRP A 141 1.90 -9.09 -17.28
C TRP A 141 1.04 -8.34 -16.27
N ASP A 142 -0.25 -8.66 -16.19
CA ASP A 142 -1.17 -8.02 -15.24
C ASP A 142 -0.71 -8.20 -13.79
N LEU A 143 -0.20 -9.38 -13.43
CA LEU A 143 0.26 -9.66 -12.07
C LEU A 143 1.55 -8.88 -11.74
N GLU A 144 2.53 -8.83 -12.64
CA GLU A 144 3.76 -8.06 -12.45
C GLU A 144 3.45 -6.56 -12.30
N GLY A 145 2.60 -6.02 -13.18
CA GLY A 145 2.14 -4.62 -13.10
C GLY A 145 1.37 -4.32 -11.81
N PHE A 146 0.43 -5.19 -11.42
CA PHE A 146 -0.32 -5.06 -10.16
C PHE A 146 0.60 -5.12 -8.93
N MET A 147 1.67 -5.92 -8.99
CA MET A 147 2.69 -5.97 -7.94
C MET A 147 3.66 -4.78 -7.96
N GLY A 148 3.54 -3.86 -8.92
CA GLY A 148 4.44 -2.72 -9.07
C GLY A 148 5.83 -3.12 -9.54
N HIS A 149 5.95 -4.26 -10.23
CA HIS A 149 7.18 -4.64 -10.93
C HIS A 149 7.19 -3.98 -12.31
N ARG A 150 8.38 -3.52 -12.74
CA ARG A 150 8.59 -3.13 -14.13
C ARG A 150 8.79 -4.39 -14.98
N ALA A 151 7.93 -4.59 -15.96
CA ALA A 151 8.18 -5.44 -17.11
C ALA A 151 8.68 -4.53 -18.24
N GLY A 152 9.99 -4.51 -18.50
CA GLY A 152 10.68 -3.47 -19.29
C GLY A 152 10.33 -3.27 -20.78
N SER A 153 9.05 -3.28 -21.16
CA SER A 153 8.56 -2.96 -22.50
C SER A 153 8.03 -1.51 -22.56
N GLN A 154 8.12 -0.87 -23.73
CA GLN A 154 7.68 0.51 -23.94
C GLN A 154 6.15 0.71 -23.82
N THR A 155 5.36 -0.38 -23.77
CA THR A 155 3.89 -0.32 -23.72
C THR A 155 3.33 -0.19 -22.30
N GLU A 156 4.18 -0.25 -21.25
CA GLU A 156 3.77 -0.03 -19.85
C GLU A 156 3.05 1.31 -19.62
N VAL A 157 3.39 2.33 -20.42
CA VAL A 157 2.85 3.70 -20.29
C VAL A 157 1.33 3.77 -20.58
N TYR A 158 0.79 2.82 -21.35
CA TYR A 158 -0.61 2.85 -21.81
C TYR A 158 -1.59 2.04 -20.94
N ALA A 159 -1.11 1.20 -20.03
CA ALA A 159 -1.94 0.28 -19.24
C ALA A 159 -1.93 0.61 -17.73
N ILE A 160 -1.75 1.90 -17.39
CA ILE A 160 -1.65 2.33 -15.99
C ILE A 160 -3.00 2.09 -15.29
N GLY A 161 -3.03 1.12 -14.38
CA GLY A 161 -4.16 0.88 -13.47
C GLY A 161 -5.19 -0.15 -13.94
N GLU A 162 -5.05 -0.71 -15.13
CA GLU A 162 -5.95 -1.76 -15.63
C GLU A 162 -5.28 -3.15 -15.56
N PHE A 163 -5.76 -3.98 -14.63
CA PHE A 163 -5.27 -5.37 -14.46
C PHE A 163 -6.45 -6.36 -14.51
N PRO A 164 -7.13 -6.48 -15.66
CA PRO A 164 -8.42 -7.18 -15.77
C PRO A 164 -8.34 -8.65 -15.38
N THR A 165 -7.23 -9.35 -15.67
CA THR A 165 -7.09 -10.77 -15.31
C THR A 165 -6.83 -10.94 -13.81
N VAL A 166 -6.11 -10.00 -13.18
CA VAL A 166 -5.90 -9.96 -11.72
C VAL A 166 -7.21 -9.65 -10.99
N VAL A 167 -7.95 -8.63 -11.42
CA VAL A 167 -9.25 -8.27 -10.80
C VAL A 167 -10.22 -9.45 -10.86
N ARG A 168 -10.30 -10.13 -12.02
CA ARG A 168 -11.12 -11.34 -12.18
C ARG A 168 -10.69 -12.46 -11.23
N ALA A 169 -9.38 -12.71 -11.12
CA ALA A 169 -8.83 -13.73 -10.23
C ALA A 169 -9.10 -13.41 -8.75
N LEU A 170 -8.92 -12.15 -8.34
CA LEU A 170 -9.22 -11.68 -6.99
C LEU A 170 -10.71 -11.83 -6.65
N ASN A 171 -11.61 -11.43 -7.54
CA ASN A 171 -13.05 -11.63 -7.33
C ASN A 171 -13.42 -13.11 -7.18
N ARG A 172 -12.78 -14.02 -7.94
CA ARG A 172 -12.96 -15.47 -7.77
C ARG A 172 -12.47 -15.96 -6.41
N ILE A 173 -11.33 -15.45 -5.92
CA ILE A 173 -10.78 -15.80 -4.60
C ILE A 173 -11.72 -15.32 -3.49
N ILE A 174 -12.17 -14.06 -3.56
CA ILE A 174 -13.13 -13.49 -2.60
C ILE A 174 -14.41 -14.32 -2.58
N ALA A 175 -14.98 -14.65 -3.74
CA ALA A 175 -16.19 -15.49 -3.81
C ALA A 175 -15.97 -16.89 -3.20
N LYS A 176 -14.78 -17.49 -3.35
CA LYS A 176 -14.43 -18.77 -2.72
C LYS A 176 -14.32 -18.65 -1.20
N ILE A 177 -13.76 -17.55 -0.68
CA ILE A 177 -13.68 -17.28 0.76
C ILE A 177 -15.09 -17.09 1.32
N GLU A 178 -15.91 -16.26 0.68
CA GLU A 178 -17.29 -16.00 1.12
C GLU A 178 -18.13 -17.27 1.14
N LYS A 179 -17.96 -18.15 0.14
CA LYS A 179 -18.62 -19.47 0.12
C LYS A 179 -18.21 -20.37 1.30
N ARG A 180 -16.95 -20.28 1.76
CA ARG A 180 -16.41 -21.12 2.84
C ARG A 180 -16.69 -20.53 4.23
N ALA A 181 -16.69 -19.22 4.33
CA ALA A 181 -16.87 -18.47 5.57
C ALA A 181 -17.75 -17.24 5.30
N PRO A 182 -19.09 -17.41 5.22
CA PRO A 182 -20.00 -16.31 4.94
C PRO A 182 -19.88 -15.20 5.99
N GLY A 183 -19.86 -13.95 5.54
CA GLY A 183 -19.78 -12.78 6.41
C GLY A 183 -18.41 -12.53 7.04
N SER A 184 -17.39 -13.33 6.73
CA SER A 184 -16.04 -13.18 7.29
C SER A 184 -15.27 -11.98 6.75
N MET A 185 -15.62 -11.52 5.54
CA MET A 185 -14.93 -10.42 4.87
C MET A 185 -15.59 -9.05 5.14
N HIS A 186 -16.52 -8.97 6.09
CA HIS A 186 -17.18 -7.73 6.51
C HIS A 186 -16.51 -7.14 7.76
N ARG A 187 -16.52 -5.81 7.87
CA ARG A 187 -15.88 -5.07 8.98
C ARG A 187 -16.50 -5.40 10.34
N THR A 188 -17.82 -5.44 10.39
CA THR A 188 -18.55 -5.98 11.54
C THR A 188 -18.53 -7.49 11.44
N ALA A 189 -18.06 -8.17 12.49
CA ALA A 189 -17.99 -9.63 12.55
C ALA A 189 -19.37 -10.27 12.32
N THR A 190 -19.67 -10.60 11.07
CA THR A 190 -20.90 -11.28 10.64
C THR A 190 -20.66 -12.75 10.31
N GLY A 191 -19.53 -13.32 10.75
CA GLY A 191 -19.28 -14.76 10.61
C GLY A 191 -20.36 -15.55 11.35
N ALA A 192 -21.20 -16.28 10.60
CA ALA A 192 -22.27 -17.23 10.97
C ALA A 192 -23.28 -16.87 12.08
N CYS A 193 -22.99 -15.98 13.02
CA CYS A 193 -23.85 -15.65 14.16
C CYS A 193 -24.90 -14.56 13.83
N VAL A 194 -24.79 -13.92 12.66
CA VAL A 194 -25.76 -12.89 12.23
C VAL A 194 -26.69 -13.39 11.10
N ALA A 195 -26.44 -14.58 10.54
CA ALA A 195 -27.36 -15.17 9.56
C ALA A 195 -28.77 -15.42 10.14
N GLU A 196 -28.89 -15.68 11.45
CA GLU A 196 -30.20 -15.80 12.10
C GLU A 196 -30.90 -14.45 12.34
N LYS A 197 -30.15 -13.35 12.46
CA LYS A 197 -30.73 -12.04 12.80
C LYS A 197 -31.43 -11.35 11.62
N PHE A 198 -31.12 -11.71 10.39
CA PHE A 198 -31.75 -11.14 9.18
C PHE A 198 -32.86 -12.01 8.58
N ALA A 199 -33.11 -13.20 9.12
CA ALA A 199 -34.22 -14.06 8.69
C ALA A 199 -35.56 -13.75 9.42
N GLY A 200 -35.54 -12.92 10.47
CA GLY A 200 -36.69 -12.70 11.37
C GLY A 200 -37.43 -11.37 11.22
N ASP A 201 -36.95 -10.41 10.43
CA ASP A 201 -37.53 -9.05 10.36
C ASP A 201 -38.38 -8.77 9.12
N ASN A 202 -38.89 -9.81 8.45
CA ASN A 202 -40.05 -9.64 7.56
C ASN A 202 -41.33 -9.98 8.34
N LYS A 203 -41.82 -8.98 9.09
CA LYS A 203 -43.22 -8.98 9.57
C LYS A 203 -44.16 -8.67 8.41
N MET A 204 -45.09 -9.60 8.17
CA MET A 204 -46.52 -9.30 8.18
C MET A 204 -47.16 -10.17 9.25
#